data_AF-A0A5B8RCB7-F1
#
_entry.id   AF-A0A5B8RCB7-F1
#
_cell.length_a   1.000
_cell.length_b   1.000
_cell.length_c   1.000
_cell.angle_alpha   90.00
_cell.angle_beta   90.00
_cell.angle_gamma   90.00
#
_symmetry.space_group_name_H-M   'P 1'
#
loop_
_entity.id
_entity.type
_entity.pdbx_description
1 polymer ?
#
loop_
_entity_poly.entity_id
_entity_poly.type
_entity_poly.pdbx_seq_one_letter_code
_entity_poly.pdbx_strand_id
1 'polypeptide(L)'
;MGMFAWPVFLFASHFGVMQVLRLTTYHRTFWRALPLLVGYSALVGWALYALELHQFFLWQFVGAAVWLFIAGRQQAKSAKTLLQHSGDDAEQVRALAASTSRTLAYYAASSIIYLIGFSITYLWLYNAQFPR
;
A
#
# COMPACT_ATOMS: atom_id res chain seq x y z
N MET A 1 20.95 -18.04 -2.41
CA MET A 1 19.67 -18.23 -1.69
C MET A 1 18.44 -17.69 -2.44
N GLY A 2 18.48 -17.54 -3.78
CA GLY A 2 17.65 -16.53 -4.47
C GLY A 2 16.22 -16.90 -4.87
N MET A 3 15.84 -18.18 -5.03
CA MET A 3 14.55 -18.52 -5.65
C MET A 3 13.42 -18.76 -4.63
N PHE A 4 13.72 -19.29 -3.45
CA PHE A 4 12.73 -19.55 -2.39
C PHE A 4 12.51 -18.36 -1.45
N ALA A 5 13.52 -17.50 -1.29
CA ALA A 5 13.41 -16.31 -0.44
C ALA A 5 12.50 -15.24 -1.05
N TRP A 6 12.47 -15.13 -2.39
CA TRP A 6 11.66 -14.10 -3.07
C TRP A 6 10.15 -14.29 -2.88
N PRO A 7 9.55 -15.48 -3.09
CA PRO A 7 8.12 -15.67 -2.83
C PRO A 7 7.76 -15.38 -1.37
N VAL A 8 8.57 -15.86 -0.42
CA VAL A 8 8.33 -15.61 1.02
C VAL A 8 8.37 -14.12 1.33
N PHE A 9 9.39 -13.41 0.81
CA PHE A 9 9.51 -11.96 0.95
C PHE A 9 8.33 -11.22 0.31
N LEU A 10 7.91 -11.63 -0.88
CA LEU A 10 6.77 -11.06 -1.58
C LEU A 10 5.50 -11.21 -0.75
N PHE A 11 5.18 -12.42 -0.27
CA PHE A 11 4.00 -12.64 0.56
C PHE A 11 4.06 -11.88 1.89
N ALA A 12 5.21 -11.89 2.58
CA ALA A 12 5.36 -11.19 3.85
C ALA A 12 5.22 -9.67 3.70
N SER A 13 5.87 -9.09 2.69
CA SER A 13 5.81 -7.65 2.40
C SER A 13 4.39 -7.20 2.02
N HIS A 14 3.69 -8.01 1.21
CA HIS A 14 2.30 -7.74 0.80
C HIS A 14 1.32 -7.92 1.96
N PHE A 15 1.52 -8.91 2.82
CA PHE A 15 0.69 -9.08 4.00
C PHE A 15 0.84 -7.89 4.96
N GLY A 16 2.07 -7.49 5.26
CA GLY A 16 2.32 -6.38 6.17
C GLY A 16 1.81 -5.05 5.62
N VAL A 17 1.97 -4.76 4.31
CA VAL A 17 1.42 -3.52 3.73
C VAL A 17 -0.10 -3.47 3.87
N MET A 18 -0.79 -4.60 3.71
CA MET A 18 -2.25 -4.65 3.88
C MET A 18 -2.68 -4.36 5.33
N GLN A 19 -1.91 -4.81 6.32
CA GLN A 19 -2.18 -4.49 7.74
C GLN A 19 -1.96 -3.01 8.03
N VAL A 20 -0.86 -2.43 7.51
CA VAL A 20 -0.58 -1.00 7.68
C VAL A 20 -1.63 -0.15 6.95
N LEU A 21 -2.02 -0.54 5.73
CA LEU A 21 -3.03 0.16 4.94
C LEU A 21 -4.39 0.16 5.60
N ARG A 22 -4.78 -0.91 6.32
CA ARG A 22 -6.02 -0.90 7.11
C ARG A 22 -6.06 0.24 8.13
N LEU A 23 -4.91 0.60 8.71
CA LEU A 23 -4.80 1.68 9.68
C LEU A 23 -4.74 3.06 9.03
N THR A 24 -4.06 3.19 7.88
CA THR A 24 -3.88 4.48 7.19
C THR A 24 -5.09 4.86 6.33
N THR A 25 -5.88 3.89 5.89
CA THR A 25 -7.07 4.14 5.05
C THR A 25 -8.17 4.89 5.82
N TYR A 26 -8.14 4.87 7.15
CA TYR A 26 -9.07 5.64 7.98
C TYR A 26 -8.61 7.09 8.11
N HIS A 27 -9.35 8.01 7.49
CA HIS A 27 -9.03 9.45 7.42
C HIS A 27 -8.65 10.10 8.76
N ARG A 28 -9.26 9.66 9.87
CA ARG A 28 -8.99 10.18 11.22
C ARG A 28 -7.64 9.72 11.78
N THR A 29 -7.17 8.55 11.34
CA THR A 29 -5.92 7.92 11.81
C THR A 29 -4.78 8.10 10.81
N PHE A 30 -5.08 8.48 9.57
CA PHE A 30 -4.11 8.63 8.48
C PHE A 30 -2.82 9.34 8.91
N TRP A 31 -2.93 10.55 9.46
CA TRP A 31 -1.75 11.32 9.88
C TRP A 31 -0.95 10.68 11.02
N ARG A 32 -1.61 9.94 11.91
CA ARG A 32 -0.94 9.23 13.01
C ARG A 32 -0.28 7.93 12.54
N ALA A 33 -0.88 7.28 11.55
CA ALA A 33 -0.37 6.05 10.95
C ALA A 33 0.60 6.32 9.78
N LEU A 34 0.72 7.57 9.31
CA LEU A 34 1.62 7.93 8.22
C LEU A 34 3.10 7.63 8.53
N PRO A 35 3.64 7.93 9.73
CA PRO A 35 5.01 7.54 10.06
C PRO A 35 5.21 6.01 10.04
N LEU A 36 4.20 5.24 10.43
CA LEU A 36 4.23 3.78 10.37
C LEU A 36 4.29 3.30 8.91
N LEU A 37 3.52 3.93 8.01
CA LEU A 37 3.56 3.62 6.58
C LEU A 37 4.91 3.93 5.95
N VAL A 38 5.49 5.08 6.27
CA VAL A 38 6.81 5.49 5.79
C VAL A 38 7.90 4.58 6.36
N GLY A 39 7.83 4.25 7.65
CA GLY A 39 8.77 3.32 8.27
C GLY A 39 8.68 1.92 7.68
N TYR A 40 7.46 1.43 7.44
CA TYR A 40 7.24 0.12 6.83
C TYR A 40 7.70 0.09 5.37
N SER A 41 7.41 1.12 4.58
CA SER A 41 7.88 1.19 3.18
C SER A 41 9.40 1.23 3.12
N ALA A 42 10.05 2.01 3.98
CA ALA A 42 11.50 2.01 4.10
C ALA A 42 12.06 0.63 4.51
N LEU A 43 11.42 -0.04 5.47
CA LEU A 43 11.82 -1.39 5.90
C LEU A 43 11.74 -2.40 4.75
N VAL A 44 10.69 -2.35 3.93
CA VAL A 44 10.57 -3.21 2.75
C VAL A 44 11.67 -2.91 1.73
N GLY A 45 11.95 -1.64 1.45
CA GLY A 45 13.03 -1.23 0.54
C GLY A 45 14.41 -1.67 1.04
N TRP A 46 14.67 -1.50 2.33
CA TRP A 46 15.89 -1.96 3.00
C TRP A 46 16.01 -3.48 2.98
N ALA A 47 14.95 -4.22 3.29
CA ALA A 47 14.97 -5.68 3.30
C ALA A 47 15.17 -6.27 1.89
N LEU A 48 14.58 -5.66 0.85
CA LEU A 48 14.83 -6.04 -0.53
C LEU A 48 16.31 -5.89 -0.90
N TYR A 49 16.93 -4.80 -0.45
CA TYR A 49 18.36 -4.53 -0.65
C TYR A 49 19.24 -5.49 0.17
N ALA A 50 18.97 -5.65 1.47
CA ALA A 50 19.76 -6.47 2.39
C ALA A 50 19.73 -7.97 2.05
N LEU A 51 18.65 -8.44 1.43
CA LEU A 51 18.52 -9.82 0.94
C LEU A 51 19.11 -10.04 -0.47
N GLU A 52 19.77 -9.02 -1.04
CA GLU A 52 20.37 -9.04 -2.37
C GLU A 52 19.37 -9.39 -3.50
N LEU A 53 18.08 -9.07 -3.31
CA LEU A 53 17.01 -9.39 -4.25
C LEU A 53 16.89 -8.35 -5.38
N HIS A 54 18.02 -7.77 -5.81
CA HIS A 54 18.06 -6.63 -6.72
C HIS A 54 17.34 -6.87 -8.05
N GLN A 55 17.53 -8.06 -8.62
CA GLN A 55 16.86 -8.49 -9.86
C GLN A 55 15.33 -8.51 -9.77
N PHE A 56 14.80 -8.61 -8.55
CA PHE A 56 13.37 -8.67 -8.29
C PHE A 56 12.76 -7.32 -7.91
N PHE A 57 13.52 -6.23 -7.90
CA PHE A 57 13.00 -4.90 -7.58
C PHE A 57 11.81 -4.51 -8.46
N LEU A 58 11.97 -4.63 -9.78
CA LEU A 58 10.89 -4.31 -10.72
C LEU A 58 9.68 -5.26 -10.54
N TRP A 59 9.94 -6.54 -10.29
CA TRP A 59 8.87 -7.52 -10.02
C TRP A 59 8.09 -7.20 -8.75
N GLN A 60 8.78 -6.78 -7.69
CA GLN A 60 8.16 -6.35 -6.44
C GLN A 60 7.35 -5.06 -6.65
N PHE A 61 7.87 -4.09 -7.41
CA PHE A 61 7.17 -2.84 -7.71
C PHE A 61 5.89 -3.10 -8.50
N VAL A 62 5.98 -3.85 -9.60
CA VAL A 62 4.82 -4.18 -10.44
C VAL A 62 3.82 -5.04 -9.66
N GLY A 63 4.30 -6.05 -8.92
CA GLY A 63 3.46 -6.92 -8.09
C GLY A 63 2.68 -6.11 -7.04
N ALA A 64 3.37 -5.23 -6.31
CA ALA A 64 2.73 -4.35 -5.33
C ALA A 64 1.72 -3.41 -5.98
N ALA A 65 2.06 -2.78 -7.11
CA ALA A 65 1.15 -1.88 -7.81
C ALA A 65 -0.12 -2.60 -8.29
N VAL A 66 0.02 -3.76 -8.91
CA VAL A 66 -1.10 -4.59 -9.37
C VAL A 66 -1.97 -5.04 -8.20
N TRP A 67 -1.34 -5.50 -7.11
CA TRP A 67 -2.07 -5.96 -5.93
C TRP A 67 -2.87 -4.83 -5.26
N LEU A 68 -2.22 -3.68 -5.05
CA LEU A 68 -2.86 -2.50 -4.47
C LEU A 68 -4.00 -2.00 -5.36
N PHE A 69 -3.85 -2.08 -6.68
CA PHE A 69 -4.91 -1.75 -7.62
C PHE A 69 -6.11 -2.71 -7.51
N ILE A 70 -5.87 -4.02 -7.48
CA ILE A 70 -6.93 -5.03 -7.30
C ILE A 70 -7.67 -4.83 -5.98
N ALA A 71 -6.93 -4.66 -4.88
CA ALA A 71 -7.50 -4.42 -3.56
C ALA A 71 -8.30 -3.09 -3.52
N GLY A 72 -7.81 -2.03 -4.18
CA GLY A 72 -8.54 -0.77 -4.33
C GLY A 72 -9.85 -0.93 -5.12
N ARG A 73 -9.83 -1.72 -6.21
CA ARG A 73 -11.03 -2.04 -6.99
C ARG A 73 -12.05 -2.84 -6.17
N GLN A 74 -11.60 -3.78 -5.35
CA GLN A 74 -12.47 -4.53 -4.44
C GLN A 74 -13.10 -3.63 -3.37
N GLN A 75 -12.32 -2.71 -2.79
CA GLN A 75 -12.85 -1.70 -1.86
C GLN A 75 -13.89 -0.81 -2.54
N ALA A 76 -13.63 -0.31 -3.74
CA ALA A 76 -14.58 0.52 -4.50
C ALA A 76 -15.87 -0.23 -4.85
N LYS A 77 -15.78 -1.53 -5.16
CA LYS A 77 -16.97 -2.37 -5.40
C LYS A 77 -17.80 -2.56 -4.13
N SER A 78 -17.15 -2.87 -3.01
CA SER A 78 -17.81 -3.06 -1.70
C SER A 78 -18.51 -1.77 -1.24
N ALA A 79 -17.83 -0.64 -1.41
CA ALA A 79 -18.35 0.70 -1.23
C ALA A 79 -19.64 0.97 -2.02
N LYS A 80 -19.65 0.61 -3.31
CA LYS A 80 -20.81 0.76 -4.18
C LYS A 80 -21.99 -0.10 -3.71
N THR A 81 -21.74 -1.34 -3.30
CA THR A 81 -22.79 -2.22 -2.76
C THR A 81 -23.38 -1.68 -1.46
N LEU A 82 -22.54 -1.13 -0.58
CA LEU A 82 -22.99 -0.50 0.67
C LEU A 82 -23.93 0.68 0.37
N LEU A 83 -23.56 1.55 -0.57
CA LEU A 83 -24.40 2.65 -1.02
C LEU A 83 -25.74 2.18 -1.63
N GLN A 84 -25.74 1.08 -2.39
CA GLN A 84 -26.94 0.51 -2.99
C GLN A 84 -27.90 -0.13 -1.98
N HIS A 85 -27.46 -0.40 -0.74
CA HIS A 85 -28.26 -1.02 0.31
C HIS A 85 -28.58 -0.09 1.47
N SER A 86 -28.18 1.18 1.40
CA SER A 86 -28.34 2.15 2.50
C SER A 86 -29.75 2.77 2.63
N GLY A 87 -30.74 2.31 1.86
CA GLY A 87 -32.13 2.80 1.91
C GLY A 87 -32.35 4.16 1.24
N ASP A 88 -33.60 4.66 1.30
CA ASP A 88 -34.06 5.91 0.66
C ASP A 88 -33.74 7.20 1.44
N ASP A 89 -33.08 7.08 2.61
CA ASP A 89 -32.71 8.23 3.42
C ASP A 89 -31.54 9.00 2.76
N ALA A 90 -31.90 10.03 1.98
CA ALA A 90 -30.98 10.80 1.16
C ALA A 90 -29.82 11.45 1.95
N GLU A 91 -30.04 11.77 3.23
CA GLU A 91 -29.02 12.37 4.08
C GLU A 91 -28.00 11.32 4.55
N GLN A 92 -28.46 10.12 4.93
CA GLN A 92 -27.57 8.99 5.25
C GLN A 92 -26.77 8.54 4.03
N VAL A 93 -27.39 8.43 2.86
CA VAL A 93 -26.71 8.05 1.62
C VAL A 93 -25.63 9.06 1.25
N ARG A 94 -25.89 10.37 1.40
CA ARG A 94 -24.89 11.43 1.17
C ARG A 94 -23.72 11.34 2.16
N ALA A 95 -23.99 11.15 3.44
CA ALA A 95 -22.95 11.03 4.46
C ALA A 95 -22.07 9.79 4.22
N LEU A 96 -22.69 8.66 3.87
CA LEU A 96 -22.00 7.42 3.56
C LEU A 96 -21.15 7.54 2.28
N ALA A 97 -21.66 8.21 1.24
CA ALA A 97 -20.94 8.45 0.00
C ALA A 97 -19.70 9.33 0.22
N ALA A 98 -19.82 10.39 1.04
CA ALA A 98 -18.71 11.27 1.38
C ALA A 98 -17.61 10.52 2.17
N SER A 99 -18.01 9.72 3.17
CA SER A 99 -17.09 8.90 3.97
C SER A 99 -16.34 7.87 3.11
N THR A 100 -17.07 7.22 2.21
CA THR A 100 -16.55 6.21 1.29
C THR A 100 -15.56 6.81 0.28
N SER A 101 -15.90 7.95 -0.31
CA SER A 101 -15.02 8.67 -1.24
C SER A 101 -13.70 9.07 -0.59
N ARG A 102 -13.75 9.61 0.64
CA ARG A 102 -12.54 9.93 1.41
C ARG A 102 -11.70 8.69 1.69
N THR A 103 -12.33 7.59 2.09
CA THR A 103 -11.65 6.32 2.36
C THR A 103 -10.87 5.82 1.14
N LEU A 104 -11.47 5.88 -0.05
CA LEU A 104 -10.79 5.54 -1.31
C LEU A 104 -9.63 6.49 -1.62
N ALA A 105 -9.79 7.79 -1.39
CA ALA A 105 -8.73 8.76 -1.60
C ALA A 105 -7.52 8.52 -0.67
N TYR A 106 -7.76 8.23 0.61
CA TYR A 106 -6.70 7.90 1.58
C TYR A 106 -6.04 6.55 1.29
N TYR A 107 -6.79 5.58 0.80
CA TYR A 107 -6.23 4.31 0.30
C TYR A 107 -5.28 4.55 -0.88
N ALA A 108 -5.70 5.34 -1.86
CA ALA A 108 -4.88 5.68 -3.03
C ALA A 108 -3.60 6.44 -2.63
N ALA A 109 -3.75 7.46 -1.77
CA ALA A 109 -2.61 8.21 -1.24
C ALA A 109 -1.63 7.30 -0.49
N SER A 110 -2.13 6.44 0.40
CA SER A 110 -1.29 5.50 1.15
C SER A 110 -0.58 4.50 0.24
N SER A 111 -1.26 4.02 -0.81
CA SER A 111 -0.68 3.12 -1.80
C SER A 111 0.48 3.78 -2.56
N ILE A 112 0.32 5.04 -2.96
CA ILE A 112 1.36 5.83 -3.62
C ILE A 112 2.54 6.06 -2.68
N ILE A 113 2.28 6.48 -1.43
CA ILE A 113 3.32 6.72 -0.42
C ILE A 113 4.12 5.44 -0.15
N TYR A 114 3.46 4.29 -0.08
CA TYR A 114 4.15 3.01 0.06
C TYR A 114 5.07 2.72 -1.13
N LEU A 115 4.54 2.78 -2.36
CA LEU A 115 5.31 2.49 -3.58
C LEU A 115 6.52 3.42 -3.74
N ILE A 116 6.33 4.71 -3.51
CA ILE A 116 7.40 5.70 -3.57
C ILE A 116 8.40 5.47 -2.44
N GLY A 117 7.94 5.28 -1.20
CA GLY A 117 8.79 5.14 -0.03
C GLY A 117 9.76 3.97 -0.16
N PHE A 118 9.26 2.77 -0.48
CA PHE A 118 10.15 1.61 -0.61
C PHE A 118 11.10 1.76 -1.81
N SER A 119 10.63 2.36 -2.91
CA SER A 119 11.46 2.60 -4.10
C SER A 119 12.59 3.57 -3.82
N ILE A 120 12.30 4.70 -3.16
CA ILE A 120 13.32 5.69 -2.76
C ILE A 120 14.35 5.05 -1.85
N THR A 121 13.90 4.34 -0.80
CA THR A 121 14.83 3.69 0.13
C THR A 121 15.73 2.68 -0.58
N TYR A 122 15.16 1.84 -1.44
CA TYR A 122 15.93 0.87 -2.21
C TYR A 122 16.96 1.56 -3.14
N LEU A 123 16.52 2.54 -3.94
CA LEU A 123 17.38 3.25 -4.89
C LEU A 123 18.49 4.02 -4.18
N TRP A 124 18.19 4.63 -3.03
CA TRP A 124 19.18 5.34 -2.22
C TRP A 124 20.27 4.40 -1.70
N LEU A 125 19.88 3.25 -1.13
CA LEU A 125 20.83 2.24 -0.65
C LEU A 125 21.68 1.68 -1.79
N TYR A 126 21.04 1.36 -2.92
CA TYR A 126 21.72 0.83 -4.11
C TYR A 126 22.75 1.82 -4.66
N ASN A 127 22.39 3.11 -4.76
CA ASN A 127 23.30 4.14 -5.26
C ASN A 127 24.42 4.48 -4.26
N ALA A 128 24.17 4.35 -2.95
CA ALA A 128 25.19 4.55 -1.92
C ALA A 128 26.27 3.44 -1.95
N GLN A 129 25.89 2.21 -2.32
CA GLN A 129 26.82 1.08 -2.45
C GLN A 129 27.62 1.12 -3.76
N PHE A 130 26.98 1.57 -4.84
CA PHE A 130 27.61 1.68 -6.17
C PHE A 130 27.56 3.14 -6.64
N PRO A 131 28.33 4.05 -6.02
CA PRO A 131 28.43 5.41 -6.49
C PRO A 131 29.04 5.39 -7.90
N ARG A 132 28.30 5.95 -8.87
CA ARG A 132 28.83 6.19 -10.21
C ARG A 132 29.86 7.31 -10.20
#